data_AF-A0A077MCN8-F1
#
_entry.id   AF-A0A077MCN8-F1
#
_cell.length_a   1.000
_cell.length_b   1.000
_cell.length_c   1.000
_cell.angle_alpha   90.00
_cell.angle_beta   90.00
_cell.angle_gamma   90.00
#
_symmetry.space_group_name_H-M   'P 1'
#
loop_
_entity.id
_entity.type
_entity.pdbx_description
1 polymer ?
#
loop_
_entity_poly.entity_id
_entity_poly.type
_entity_poly.pdbx_seq_one_letter_code
_entity_poly.pdbx_strand_id
1 'polypeptide(L)'
;MRRLIEDRELIAVRRGERNVLSVPADFVDGAGPVPALKGTFSVLADGGFSDEEIIDWLYAADPSWPGGATTAMGSIQAGFKTEVRRRAMEEL
;
A
#
# COMPACT_ATOMS: atom_id res chain seq x y z
N MET A 1 15.62 6.57 -3.92
CA MET A 1 14.74 6.25 -2.76
C MET A 1 14.07 7.48 -2.16
N ARG A 2 14.78 8.51 -1.69
CA ARG A 2 14.12 9.69 -1.08
C ARG A 2 13.04 10.34 -1.97
N ARG A 3 13.34 10.54 -3.25
CA ARG A 3 12.37 11.07 -4.23
C ARG A 3 11.15 10.18 -4.46
N LEU A 4 11.30 8.85 -4.40
CA LEU A 4 10.18 7.91 -4.54
C LEU A 4 9.22 7.99 -3.35
N ILE A 5 9.72 8.32 -2.16
CA ILE A 5 8.91 8.51 -0.97
C ILE A 5 8.19 9.85 -1.04
N GLU A 6 8.90 10.91 -1.45
CA GLU A 6 8.33 12.24 -1.69
C GLU A 6 7.20 12.19 -2.73
N ASP A 7 7.38 11.42 -3.81
CA ASP A 7 6.41 11.25 -4.90
C ASP A 7 5.31 10.22 -4.59
N ARG A 8 5.24 9.69 -3.35
CA ARG A 8 4.32 8.61 -2.91
C ARG A 8 4.36 7.37 -3.79
N GLU A 9 5.49 7.09 -4.43
CA GLU A 9 5.73 5.84 -5.17
C GLU A 9 6.09 4.69 -4.23
N LEU A 10 6.61 5.01 -3.04
CA LEU A 10 6.82 4.09 -1.94
C LEU A 10 6.39 4.75 -0.63
N ILE A 11 5.77 3.97 0.25
CA ILE A 11 5.59 4.33 1.66
C ILE A 11 6.61 3.55 2.49
N ALA A 12 7.19 4.20 3.50
CA ALA A 12 8.20 3.61 4.35
C ALA A 12 7.92 3.95 5.81
N VAL A 13 8.08 2.96 6.68
CA VAL A 13 7.90 3.11 8.14
C VAL A 13 9.22 2.86 8.84
N ARG A 14 9.41 3.49 10.00
CA ARG A 14 10.61 3.21 10.79
C ARG A 14 10.36 2.02 11.70
N ARG A 15 11.27 1.05 11.69
CA ARG A 15 11.16 -0.17 12.51
C ARG A 15 12.46 -0.51 13.23
N GLY A 16 12.31 -1.25 14.32
CA GLY A 16 13.39 -1.80 15.15
C GLY A 16 14.08 -0.78 16.05
N GLU A 17 14.99 -1.27 16.89
CA GLU A 17 15.70 -0.49 17.93
C GLU A 17 16.49 0.71 17.36
N ARG A 18 16.93 0.61 16.10
CA ARG A 18 17.71 1.66 15.42
C ARG A 18 16.86 2.59 14.55
N ASN A 19 15.54 2.50 14.63
CA ASN A 19 14.60 3.39 13.94
C ASN A 19 14.84 3.49 12.42
N VAL A 20 15.16 2.35 11.80
CA VAL A 20 15.60 2.27 10.40
C VAL A 20 14.39 2.39 9.48
N LEU A 21 14.49 3.28 8.49
CA LEU A 21 13.46 3.46 7.47
C LEU A 21 13.37 2.20 6.60
N SER A 22 12.20 1.57 6.61
CA SER A 22 11.95 0.26 6.02
C SER A 22 10.74 0.31 5.09
N VAL A 23 10.85 -0.34 3.94
CA VAL A 23 9.77 -0.48 2.94
C VAL A 23 9.34 -1.94 2.90
N PRO A 24 8.04 -2.26 2.94
CA PRO A 24 7.56 -3.64 2.73
C PRO A 24 8.06 -4.21 1.40
N ALA A 25 8.54 -5.46 1.41
CA ALA A 25 9.12 -6.09 0.22
C ALA A 25 8.13 -6.14 -0.96
N ASP A 26 6.85 -6.36 -0.68
CA ASP A 26 5.79 -6.45 -1.69
C ASP A 26 5.50 -5.13 -2.42
N PHE A 27 6.08 -4.00 -1.99
CA PHE A 27 5.94 -2.72 -2.67
C PHE A 27 6.87 -2.60 -3.89
N VAL A 28 7.77 -3.56 -4.09
CA VAL A 28 8.75 -3.58 -5.17
C VAL A 28 8.69 -4.94 -5.87
N ASP A 29 8.68 -4.94 -7.20
CA ASP A 29 8.79 -6.11 -8.05
C ASP A 29 10.09 -6.10 -8.88
N GLY A 30 10.25 -7.04 -9.81
CA GLY A 30 11.44 -7.14 -10.67
C GLY A 30 11.69 -5.93 -11.58
N ALA A 31 10.71 -5.03 -11.75
CA ALA A 31 10.81 -3.80 -12.53
C ALA A 31 10.94 -2.54 -11.64
N GLY A 32 10.74 -2.64 -10.33
CA GLY A 32 10.83 -1.53 -9.38
C GLY A 32 9.56 -1.36 -8.53
N PRO A 33 9.26 -0.14 -8.04
CA PRO A 33 8.05 0.10 -7.25
C PRO A 33 6.78 -0.32 -8.00
N VAL A 34 5.88 -1.04 -7.33
CA VAL A 34 4.63 -1.52 -7.92
C VAL A 34 3.75 -0.32 -8.29
N PRO A 35 3.55 0.00 -9.59
CA PRO A 35 2.93 1.27 -9.99
C PRO A 35 1.47 1.41 -9.55
N ALA A 36 0.79 0.27 -9.33
CA ALA A 36 -0.60 0.23 -8.90
C ALA A 36 -0.80 0.79 -7.47
N LEU A 37 0.24 0.79 -6.62
CA LEU A 37 0.16 1.22 -5.23
C LEU A 37 0.01 2.73 -5.08
N LYS A 38 0.69 3.51 -5.92
CA LYS A 38 0.72 4.99 -5.86
C LYS A 38 -0.68 5.59 -5.73
N GLY A 39 -1.62 5.14 -6.56
CA GLY A 39 -2.98 5.66 -6.54
C GLY A 39 -3.77 5.27 -5.27
N THR A 40 -3.51 4.11 -4.68
CA THR A 40 -4.14 3.72 -3.41
C THR A 40 -3.54 4.52 -2.25
N PHE A 41 -2.23 4.74 -2.26
CA PHE A 41 -1.54 5.57 -1.27
C PHE A 41 -2.07 7.01 -1.25
N SER A 42 -2.24 7.62 -2.43
CA SER A 42 -2.80 8.97 -2.53
C SER A 42 -4.20 9.05 -1.95
N VAL A 43 -5.10 8.12 -2.31
CA VAL A 43 -6.48 8.12 -1.80
C VAL A 43 -6.52 8.03 -0.28
N LEU A 44 -5.83 7.06 0.31
CA LEU A 44 -5.84 6.88 1.77
C LEU A 44 -5.19 8.08 2.49
N ALA A 45 -4.10 8.62 1.94
CA ALA A 45 -3.43 9.79 2.50
C ALA A 45 -4.32 11.06 2.44
N ASP A 46 -5.07 11.25 1.35
CA ASP A 46 -6.05 12.33 1.22
C ASP A 46 -7.20 12.17 2.24
N GLY A 47 -7.49 10.93 2.66
CA GLY A 47 -8.37 10.58 3.78
C GLY A 47 -7.79 10.76 5.17
N GLY A 48 -6.54 11.20 5.28
CA GLY A 48 -5.87 11.44 6.56
C GLY A 48 -5.14 10.23 7.15
N PHE A 49 -5.04 9.11 6.43
CA PHE A 49 -4.28 7.96 6.91
C PHE A 49 -2.78 8.27 6.94
N SER A 50 -2.12 7.89 8.03
CA SER A 50 -0.67 7.87 8.14
C SER A 50 -0.04 6.73 7.33
N ASP A 51 1.26 6.81 7.09
CA ASP A 51 2.02 5.77 6.40
C ASP A 51 1.91 4.39 7.08
N GLU A 52 1.81 4.37 8.41
CA GLU A 52 1.62 3.15 9.21
C GLU A 52 0.20 2.58 9.00
N GLU A 53 -0.83 3.43 9.09
CA GLU A 53 -2.22 3.04 8.87
C GLU A 53 -2.47 2.55 7.43
N ILE A 54 -1.81 3.16 6.43
CA ILE A 54 -1.88 2.69 5.04
C ILE A 54 -1.30 1.28 4.94
N ILE A 55 -0.15 1.01 5.58
CA ILE A 55 0.42 -0.34 5.59
C ILE A 55 -0.53 -1.32 6.29
N ASP A 56 -1.05 -0.96 7.45
CA ASP A 56 -1.98 -1.82 8.19
C ASP A 56 -3.25 -2.12 7.37
N TRP A 57 -3.81 -1.12 6.69
CA TRP A 57 -4.96 -1.30 5.80
C TRP A 57 -4.62 -2.24 4.63
N LEU A 58 -3.42 -2.12 4.03
CA LEU A 58 -3.01 -2.97 2.91
C LEU A 58 -2.87 -4.45 3.28
N TYR A 59 -2.48 -4.74 4.53
CA TYR A 59 -2.27 -6.09 5.05
C TYR A 59 -3.39 -6.59 5.96
N ALA A 60 -4.42 -5.78 6.20
CA ALA A 60 -5.59 -6.17 6.97
C ALA A 60 -6.27 -7.39 6.31
N ALA A 61 -6.55 -8.40 7.13
CA ALA A 61 -7.16 -9.64 6.67
C ALA A 61 -8.66 -9.43 6.40
N ASP A 62 -9.06 -9.63 5.15
CA ASP A 62 -10.44 -9.61 4.70
C ASP A 62 -10.63 -10.65 3.57
N PRO A 63 -11.40 -11.73 3.80
CA PRO A 63 -11.62 -12.77 2.78
C PRO A 63 -12.54 -12.32 1.64
N SER A 64 -13.14 -11.13 1.71
CA SER A 64 -14.01 -10.59 0.64
C SER A 64 -13.24 -9.94 -0.51
N TRP A 65 -11.91 -9.90 -0.41
CA TRP A 65 -11.03 -9.42 -1.47
C TRP A 65 -11.07 -10.34 -2.71
N PRO A 66 -11.07 -9.79 -3.94
CA PRO A 66 -11.16 -10.59 -5.16
C PRO A 66 -9.82 -11.27 -5.50
N GLY A 67 -9.86 -12.19 -6.47
CA GLY A 67 -8.64 -12.86 -6.96
C GLY A 67 -8.09 -13.95 -6.03
N GLY A 68 -8.89 -14.41 -5.06
CA GLY A 68 -8.47 -15.38 -4.05
C GLY A 68 -7.52 -14.79 -3.00
N ALA A 69 -7.36 -13.46 -2.97
CA ALA A 69 -6.58 -12.76 -1.97
C ALA A 69 -7.36 -12.62 -0.66
N THR A 70 -6.64 -12.47 0.44
CA THR A 70 -7.22 -12.16 1.76
C THR A 70 -6.80 -10.79 2.26
N THR A 71 -6.11 -9.99 1.44
CA THR A 71 -5.64 -8.65 1.76
C THR A 71 -5.74 -7.74 0.53
N ALA A 72 -5.74 -6.42 0.76
CA ALA A 72 -5.71 -5.45 -0.32
C ALA A 72 -4.42 -5.57 -1.13
N MET A 73 -3.27 -5.77 -0.48
CA MET A 73 -1.98 -5.99 -1.16
C MET A 73 -2.03 -7.20 -2.10
N GLY A 74 -2.58 -8.33 -1.63
CA GLY A 74 -2.76 -9.53 -2.45
C GLY A 74 -3.69 -9.29 -3.65
N SER A 75 -4.77 -8.52 -3.44
CA SER A 75 -5.68 -8.13 -4.53
C SER A 75 -5.00 -7.27 -5.60
N ILE A 76 -4.14 -6.34 -5.18
CA ILE A 76 -3.33 -5.52 -6.11
C ILE A 76 -2.42 -6.41 -6.94
N GLN A 77 -1.73 -7.37 -6.31
CA GLN A 77 -0.85 -8.33 -6.99
C GLN A 77 -1.63 -9.24 -7.97
N ALA A 78 -2.87 -9.60 -7.62
CA ALA A 78 -3.77 -10.37 -8.47
C ALA A 78 -4.43 -9.53 -9.60
N GLY A 79 -4.10 -8.23 -9.71
CA GLY A 79 -4.57 -7.35 -10.80
C GLY A 79 -5.86 -6.58 -10.49
N PHE A 80 -6.41 -6.67 -9.29
CA PHE A 80 -7.69 -6.06 -8.90
C PHE A 80 -7.56 -4.64 -8.32
N LYS A 81 -6.59 -3.86 -8.81
CA LYS A 81 -6.30 -2.49 -8.32
C LYS A 81 -7.50 -1.52 -8.34
N THR A 82 -8.44 -1.69 -9.27
CA THR A 82 -9.63 -0.84 -9.37
C THR A 82 -10.56 -1.05 -8.17
N GLU A 83 -10.78 -2.31 -7.77
CA GLU A 83 -11.61 -2.62 -6.59
C GLU A 83 -10.94 -2.15 -5.31
N VAL A 84 -9.62 -2.33 -5.19
CA VAL A 84 -8.86 -1.84 -4.04
C VAL A 84 -8.96 -0.32 -3.90
N ARG A 85 -8.82 0.42 -5.01
CA ARG A 85 -8.99 1.88 -4.97
C ARG A 85 -10.42 2.29 -4.65
N ARG A 86 -11.42 1.55 -5.14
CA ARG A 86 -12.84 1.77 -4.83
C ARG A 86 -13.06 1.69 -3.31
N ARG A 87 -12.58 0.64 -2.66
CA ARG A 87 -12.73 0.49 -1.20
C ARG A 87 -11.92 1.53 -0.42
N ALA A 88 -10.71 1.87 -0.87
CA ALA A 88 -9.95 2.95 -0.25
C ALA A 88 -10.70 4.30 -0.26
N MET A 89 -11.50 4.58 -1.30
CA MET A 89 -12.35 5.78 -1.35
C MET A 89 -13.56 5.71 -0.40
N GLU A 90 -13.95 4.53 0.06
CA GLU A 90 -15.04 4.34 1.04
C GLU A 90 -14.59 4.58 2.49
N GLU A 91 -13.27 4.69 2.72
CA GLU A 91 -12.66 5.01 4.01
C GLU A 91 -12.56 6.53 4.28
N LEU A 92 -12.94 7.35 3.30
CA LEU A 92 -12.93 8.83 3.34
C LEU A 92 -14.18 9.38 4.06
#